data_AF-A0A9N9AVY5-F1
#
_entry.id   AF-A0A9N9AVY5-F1
#
_cell.length_a   1.000
_cell.length_b   1.000
_cell.length_c   1.000
_cell.angle_alpha   90.00
_cell.angle_beta   90.00
_cell.angle_gamma   90.00
#
_symmetry.space_group_name_H-M   'P 1'
#
loop_
_entity.id
_entity.type
_entity.pdbx_description
1 polymer ?
#
loop_
_entity_poly.entity_id
_entity_poly.type
_entity_poly.pdbx_seq_one_letter_code
_entity_poly.pdbx_strand_id
1 'polypeptide(L)'
;MKLFAVVSVALSLLSIINAAPVNLTKRRFGQEHTPLADKTYQDMKDAVAGTTFEQVTGDLSGEAVRALLARAPKCQQQDVADKCIDIAHQIGEEVSKDREATLIPVCQTYRKLERNTPNEGQPSELCDRPPRNKELEDDAVPNDNEAFNNPVGGVQMPLITKLSPGGPEGNFQVKDSKFQQEGAAHNRQCDVQHNACFDKFNAGDRSFQGSDCDEQNNVCKAGPPVFAA
;
A
#
# COMPACT_ATOMS: atom_id res chain seq x y z
N MET A 1 56.55 -72.19 26.62
CA MET A 1 56.79 -70.91 25.94
C MET A 1 55.45 -70.32 25.52
N LYS A 2 55.13 -69.15 26.10
CA LYS A 2 54.17 -68.08 25.74
C LYS A 2 52.81 -68.44 25.10
N LEU A 3 51.76 -68.24 25.91
CA LEU A 3 50.35 -68.09 25.53
C LEU A 3 50.15 -66.85 24.64
N PHE A 4 49.32 -66.98 23.60
CA PHE A 4 48.74 -65.85 22.88
C PHE A 4 47.41 -65.46 23.54
N ALA A 5 47.39 -64.29 24.18
CA ALA A 5 46.19 -63.64 24.67
C ALA A 5 45.60 -62.77 23.54
N VAL A 6 44.37 -63.08 23.15
CA VAL A 6 43.54 -62.25 22.28
C VAL A 6 43.03 -61.08 23.11
N VAL A 7 43.47 -59.86 22.79
CA VAL A 7 42.96 -58.63 23.41
C VAL A 7 42.22 -57.83 22.34
N SER A 8 40.92 -57.70 22.56
CA SER A 8 39.99 -56.84 21.83
C SER A 8 40.43 -55.37 21.81
N VAL A 9 40.38 -54.75 20.64
CA VAL A 9 40.24 -53.27 20.53
C VAL A 9 39.14 -52.99 19.52
N ALA A 10 37.90 -52.98 20.00
CA ALA A 10 36.79 -52.36 19.31
C ALA A 10 36.94 -50.84 19.49
N LEU A 11 37.56 -50.17 18.52
CA LEU A 11 37.65 -48.72 18.49
C LEU A 11 36.40 -48.19 17.79
N SER A 12 35.34 -47.98 18.58
CA SER A 12 34.14 -47.27 18.16
C SER A 12 34.47 -45.79 17.94
N LEU A 13 34.45 -45.38 16.67
CA LEU A 13 34.41 -43.99 16.24
C LEU A 13 33.10 -43.34 16.72
N LEU A 14 33.13 -42.72 17.90
CA LEU A 14 32.13 -41.73 18.29
C LEU A 14 32.44 -40.43 17.55
N SER A 15 31.91 -40.30 16.34
CA SER A 15 31.81 -39.02 15.65
C SER A 15 30.84 -38.13 16.44
N ILE A 16 31.36 -37.26 17.29
CA ILE A 16 30.59 -36.19 17.92
C ILE A 16 30.26 -35.19 16.82
N ILE A 17 29.10 -35.35 16.20
CA ILE A 17 28.50 -34.31 15.35
C ILE A 17 28.08 -33.19 16.31
N ASN A 18 28.97 -32.23 16.55
CA ASN A 18 28.58 -30.93 17.09
C ASN A 18 27.81 -30.19 16.00
N ALA A 19 26.52 -30.52 15.85
CA ALA A 19 25.58 -29.64 15.17
C ALA A 19 25.46 -28.38 16.04
N ALA A 20 26.24 -27.35 15.71
CA ALA A 20 26.00 -26.02 16.25
C ALA A 20 24.52 -25.69 16.04
N PRO A 21 23.80 -25.20 17.06
CA PRO A 21 22.39 -24.86 16.91
C PRO A 21 22.27 -23.82 15.80
N VAL A 22 21.75 -24.24 14.65
CA VAL A 22 21.35 -23.32 13.60
C VAL A 22 20.17 -22.58 14.19
N ASN A 23 20.38 -21.31 14.54
CA ASN A 23 19.33 -20.43 15.00
C ASN A 23 18.46 -20.11 13.78
N LEU A 24 17.56 -21.04 13.45
CA LEU A 24 16.52 -20.87 12.45
C LEU A 24 15.48 -19.92 13.06
N THR A 25 15.83 -18.63 13.18
CA THR A 25 14.79 -17.60 13.22
C THR A 25 13.90 -17.87 12.02
N LYS A 26 12.63 -18.21 12.30
CA LYS A 26 11.59 -18.36 11.30
C LYS A 26 11.73 -17.12 10.42
N ARG A 27 12.12 -17.28 9.14
CA ARG A 27 11.97 -16.19 8.17
C ARG A 27 10.47 -15.95 8.14
N ARG A 28 9.99 -14.97 8.89
CA ARG A 28 8.71 -14.36 8.58
C ARG A 28 8.99 -13.72 7.23
N PHE A 29 8.69 -14.44 6.17
CA PHE A 29 8.27 -13.81 4.93
C PHE A 29 6.99 -13.07 5.33
N GLY A 30 7.14 -11.91 5.96
CA GLY A 30 6.04 -10.97 6.09
C GLY A 30 5.54 -10.76 4.67
N GLN A 31 4.24 -11.01 4.47
CA GLN A 31 3.50 -10.84 3.21
C GLN A 31 4.37 -10.31 2.06
N GLU A 32 4.74 -11.18 1.10
CA GLU A 32 5.66 -10.80 0.01
C GLU A 32 5.13 -9.60 -0.80
N HIS A 33 3.80 -9.41 -0.78
CA HIS A 33 3.05 -8.31 -1.38
C HIS A 33 1.81 -8.00 -0.51
N THR A 34 1.34 -6.75 -0.47
CA THR A 34 0.11 -6.40 0.26
C THR A 34 -1.14 -6.75 -0.58
N PRO A 35 -2.31 -6.98 0.04
CA PRO A 35 -3.55 -7.17 -0.72
C PRO A 35 -3.86 -6.00 -1.68
N LEU A 36 -3.43 -4.79 -1.32
CA LEU A 36 -3.55 -3.62 -2.20
C LEU A 36 -2.63 -3.72 -3.42
N ALA A 37 -1.40 -4.21 -3.25
CA ALA A 37 -0.49 -4.46 -4.37
C ALA A 37 -1.05 -5.54 -5.30
N ASP A 38 -1.55 -6.65 -4.76
CA ASP A 38 -2.17 -7.72 -5.54
C ASP A 38 -3.36 -7.20 -6.36
N LYS A 39 -4.25 -6.43 -5.73
CA LYS A 39 -5.38 -5.79 -6.41
C LYS A 39 -4.92 -4.81 -7.49
N THR A 40 -3.89 -4.01 -7.21
CA THR A 40 -3.32 -3.05 -8.17
C THR A 40 -2.79 -3.77 -9.42
N TYR A 41 -2.06 -4.88 -9.25
CA TYR A 41 -1.56 -5.65 -10.40
C TYR A 41 -2.68 -6.34 -11.18
N GLN A 42 -3.70 -6.81 -10.48
CA GLN A 42 -4.88 -7.37 -11.13
C GLN A 42 -5.64 -6.31 -11.93
N ASP A 43 -5.80 -5.10 -11.39
CA ASP A 43 -6.47 -3.98 -12.07
C ASP A 43 -5.69 -3.49 -13.30
N MET A 44 -4.35 -3.46 -13.22
CA MET A 44 -3.50 -3.16 -14.38
C MET A 44 -3.76 -4.15 -15.51
N LYS A 45 -3.86 -5.45 -15.18
CA LYS A 45 -4.14 -6.51 -16.14
C LYS A 45 -5.55 -6.40 -16.72
N ASP A 46 -6.55 -6.14 -15.87
CA ASP A 46 -7.95 -6.08 -16.30
C ASP A 46 -8.22 -4.87 -17.21
N ALA A 47 -7.57 -3.73 -16.95
CA ALA A 47 -7.70 -2.54 -17.80
C ALA A 47 -7.28 -2.79 -19.26
N VAL A 48 -6.31 -3.68 -19.47
CA VAL A 48 -5.75 -3.98 -20.80
C VAL A 48 -6.24 -5.29 -21.40
N ALA A 49 -7.10 -6.03 -20.69
CA ALA A 49 -7.57 -7.33 -21.13
C ALA A 49 -8.28 -7.24 -22.49
N GLY A 50 -7.91 -8.15 -23.38
CA GLY A 50 -8.42 -8.24 -24.75
C GLY A 50 -7.93 -7.13 -25.69
N THR A 51 -6.85 -6.43 -25.36
CA THR A 51 -6.26 -5.39 -26.21
C THR A 51 -4.87 -5.80 -26.70
N THR A 52 -4.31 -5.02 -27.63
CA THR A 52 -2.92 -5.16 -28.07
C THR A 52 -1.89 -4.82 -26.98
N PHE A 53 -2.33 -4.26 -25.84
CA PHE A 53 -1.46 -3.79 -24.76
C PHE A 53 -1.18 -4.84 -23.66
N GLU A 54 -1.73 -6.05 -23.78
CA GLU A 54 -1.52 -7.12 -22.78
C GLU A 54 -0.04 -7.45 -22.56
N GLN A 55 0.75 -7.52 -23.64
CA GLN A 55 2.18 -7.84 -23.53
C GLN A 55 2.97 -6.73 -22.84
N VAL A 56 2.81 -5.48 -23.30
CA VAL A 56 3.56 -4.34 -22.73
C VAL A 56 3.20 -4.11 -21.25
N THR A 57 1.94 -4.35 -20.88
CA THR A 57 1.49 -4.25 -19.48
C THR A 57 1.98 -5.43 -18.64
N GLY A 58 2.11 -6.62 -19.24
CA GLY A 58 2.74 -7.77 -18.59
C GLY A 58 4.22 -7.51 -18.26
N ASP A 59 4.97 -6.93 -19.19
CA ASP A 59 6.35 -6.50 -18.96
C ASP A 59 6.44 -5.40 -17.90
N LEU A 60 5.53 -4.41 -17.95
CA LEU A 60 5.39 -3.36 -16.95
C LEU A 60 5.12 -3.93 -15.55
N SER A 61 4.22 -4.92 -15.42
CA SER A 61 3.93 -5.58 -14.14
C SER A 61 5.19 -6.22 -13.53
N GLY A 62 6.02 -6.85 -14.36
CA GLY A 62 7.33 -7.36 -13.92
C GLY A 62 8.29 -6.26 -13.45
N GLU A 63 8.32 -5.11 -14.13
CA GLU A 63 9.07 -3.92 -13.67
C GLU A 63 8.51 -3.37 -12.36
N ALA A 64 7.19 -3.35 -12.23
CA ALA A 64 6.46 -2.82 -11.09
C ALA A 64 6.80 -3.58 -9.80
N VAL A 65 6.77 -4.91 -9.85
CA VAL A 65 7.18 -5.76 -8.74
C VAL A 65 8.65 -5.51 -8.36
N ARG A 66 9.54 -5.41 -9.36
CA ARG A 66 10.98 -5.17 -9.11
C ARG A 66 11.23 -3.82 -8.43
N ALA A 67 10.46 -2.80 -8.78
CA ALA A 67 10.59 -1.46 -8.22
C ALA A 67 10.12 -1.33 -6.77
N LEU A 68 9.27 -2.25 -6.29
CA LEU A 68 8.87 -2.33 -4.88
C LEU A 68 9.85 -3.12 -3.99
N LEU A 69 10.91 -3.70 -4.56
CA LEU A 69 11.91 -4.42 -3.78
C LEU A 69 12.81 -3.46 -2.99
N ALA A 70 13.29 -3.91 -1.82
CA ALA A 70 14.13 -3.11 -0.92
C ALA A 70 15.45 -2.61 -1.51
N ARG A 71 15.91 -3.20 -2.60
CA ARG A 71 17.15 -2.79 -3.31
C ARG A 71 16.88 -2.00 -4.59
N ALA A 72 15.62 -1.75 -4.93
CA ALA A 72 15.28 -0.96 -6.09
C ALA A 72 15.81 0.48 -5.93
N PRO A 73 16.31 1.12 -7.00
CA PRO A 73 16.66 2.53 -6.97
C PRO A 73 15.50 3.38 -6.45
N LYS A 74 15.84 4.45 -5.71
CA LYS A 74 14.88 5.31 -5.00
C LYS A 74 13.68 5.75 -5.86
N CYS A 75 13.93 6.12 -7.11
CA CYS A 75 12.91 6.65 -8.01
C CYS A 75 12.29 5.63 -8.97
N GLN A 76 12.64 4.33 -8.86
CA GLN A 76 12.19 3.35 -9.84
C GLN A 76 10.67 3.14 -9.82
N GLN A 77 10.04 3.17 -8.63
CA GLN A 77 8.58 3.05 -8.52
C GLN A 77 7.87 4.20 -9.24
N GLN A 78 8.37 5.42 -9.10
CA GLN A 78 7.86 6.57 -9.83
C GLN A 78 8.03 6.40 -11.34
N ASP A 79 9.18 5.92 -11.82
CA ASP A 79 9.41 5.72 -13.25
C ASP A 79 8.45 4.70 -13.85
N VAL A 80 8.15 3.63 -13.11
CA VAL A 80 7.18 2.62 -13.54
C VAL A 80 5.77 3.20 -13.52
N ALA A 81 5.42 4.01 -12.52
CA ALA A 81 4.13 4.71 -12.52
C ALA A 81 4.00 5.68 -13.71
N ASP A 82 5.06 6.43 -14.02
CA ASP A 82 5.10 7.33 -15.18
C ASP A 82 4.91 6.55 -16.49
N LYS A 83 5.58 5.39 -16.65
CA LYS A 83 5.36 4.51 -17.81
C LYS A 83 3.93 3.96 -17.87
N CYS A 84 3.34 3.63 -16.72
CA CYS A 84 1.95 3.17 -16.64
C CYS A 84 0.98 4.22 -17.19
N ILE A 85 1.18 5.50 -16.84
CA ILE A 85 0.37 6.61 -17.38
C ILE A 85 0.54 6.76 -18.89
N ASP A 86 1.76 6.63 -19.42
CA ASP A 86 1.95 6.65 -20.88
C ASP A 86 1.14 5.56 -21.59
N ILE A 87 1.14 4.35 -21.03
CA ILE A 87 0.35 3.23 -21.56
C ILE A 87 -1.15 3.55 -21.45
N ALA A 88 -1.60 4.16 -20.34
CA ALA A 88 -2.98 4.58 -20.19
C ALA A 88 -3.42 5.55 -21.29
N HIS A 89 -2.61 6.56 -21.60
CA HIS A 89 -2.90 7.49 -22.70
C HIS A 89 -2.91 6.77 -24.06
N GLN A 90 -1.94 5.89 -24.33
CA GLN A 90 -1.90 5.11 -25.58
C GLN A 90 -3.16 4.24 -25.74
N ILE A 91 -3.61 3.57 -24.67
CA ILE A 91 -4.86 2.82 -24.67
C ILE A 91 -6.06 3.74 -24.90
N GLY A 92 -6.03 4.94 -24.33
CA GLY A 92 -7.03 5.98 -24.56
C GLY A 92 -7.18 6.40 -26.01
N GLU A 93 -6.05 6.52 -26.70
CA GLU A 93 -5.96 6.89 -28.11
C GLU A 93 -6.32 5.73 -29.05
N GLU A 94 -5.84 4.52 -28.76
CA GLU A 94 -5.96 3.36 -29.67
C GLU A 94 -7.18 2.48 -29.40
N VAL A 95 -7.71 2.47 -28.16
CA VAL A 95 -8.80 1.58 -27.74
C VAL A 95 -10.02 2.38 -27.28
N SER A 96 -9.95 3.06 -26.13
CA SER A 96 -11.03 3.93 -25.64
C SER A 96 -10.62 4.81 -24.46
N LYS A 97 -11.20 6.02 -24.39
CA LYS A 97 -11.06 6.95 -23.26
C LYS A 97 -11.55 6.37 -21.92
N ASP A 98 -12.53 5.48 -21.93
CA ASP A 98 -13.01 4.82 -20.71
C ASP A 98 -11.94 3.90 -20.09
N ARG A 99 -11.14 3.21 -20.92
CA ARG A 99 -10.04 2.37 -20.44
C ARG A 99 -8.86 3.19 -19.94
N GLU A 100 -8.55 4.30 -20.60
CA GLU A 100 -7.59 5.29 -20.08
C GLU A 100 -8.01 5.78 -18.69
N ALA A 101 -9.27 6.22 -18.55
CA ALA A 101 -9.82 6.68 -17.29
C ALA A 101 -9.82 5.60 -16.20
N THR A 102 -9.84 4.32 -16.58
CA THR A 102 -9.72 3.19 -15.65
C THR A 102 -8.26 2.92 -15.24
N LEU A 103 -7.30 3.02 -16.16
CA LEU A 103 -5.90 2.68 -15.88
C LEU A 103 -5.15 3.79 -15.12
N ILE A 104 -5.48 5.06 -15.35
CA ILE A 104 -4.82 6.20 -14.66
C ILE A 104 -4.88 6.06 -13.11
N PRO A 105 -6.06 5.82 -12.48
CA PRO A 105 -6.17 5.59 -11.03
C PRO A 105 -5.34 4.41 -10.52
N VAL A 106 -5.19 3.37 -11.33
CA VAL A 106 -4.37 2.20 -10.97
C VAL A 106 -2.88 2.58 -10.94
N CYS A 107 -2.42 3.37 -11.90
CA CYS A 107 -1.04 3.88 -11.92
C CYS A 107 -0.76 4.81 -10.72
N GLN A 108 -1.74 5.65 -10.35
CA GLN A 108 -1.66 6.51 -9.16
C GLN A 108 -1.62 5.69 -7.86
N THR A 109 -2.42 4.62 -7.77
CA THR A 109 -2.40 3.69 -6.64
C THR A 109 -1.05 2.99 -6.55
N TYR A 110 -0.53 2.49 -7.67
CA TYR A 110 0.79 1.85 -7.73
C TYR A 110 1.90 2.74 -7.18
N ARG A 111 1.89 4.04 -7.51
CA ARG A 111 2.87 5.02 -7.02
C ARG A 111 2.86 5.19 -5.49
N LYS A 112 1.74 4.88 -4.85
CA LYS A 112 1.53 5.00 -3.39
C LYS A 112 1.75 3.70 -2.64
N LEU A 113 1.98 2.58 -3.34
CA LEU A 113 2.22 1.30 -2.68
C LEU A 113 3.47 1.35 -1.80
N GLU A 114 3.38 0.67 -0.65
CA GLU A 114 4.53 0.43 0.20
C GLU A 114 5.55 -0.48 -0.51
N ARG A 115 6.81 -0.07 -0.42
CA ARG A 115 7.99 -0.80 -0.85
C ARG A 115 8.47 -1.68 0.30
N ASN A 116 9.09 -2.79 -0.05
CA ASN A 116 9.86 -3.56 0.91
C ASN A 116 11.02 -2.70 1.42
N THR A 117 11.26 -2.70 2.73
CA THR A 117 12.36 -1.95 3.36
C THR A 117 13.30 -2.90 4.11
N PRO A 118 14.59 -2.55 4.28
CA PRO A 118 15.54 -3.41 4.99
C PRO A 118 15.24 -3.62 6.48
N ASN A 119 14.49 -2.70 7.09
CA ASN A 119 14.22 -2.67 8.52
C ASN A 119 12.71 -2.69 8.78
N GLU A 120 12.27 -3.46 9.77
CA GLU A 120 10.86 -3.51 10.18
C GLU A 120 10.38 -2.12 10.64
N GLY A 121 9.25 -1.67 10.11
CA GLY A 121 8.66 -0.37 10.44
C GLY A 121 9.33 0.83 9.77
N GLN A 122 10.35 0.64 8.93
CA GLN A 122 10.90 1.72 8.11
C GLN A 122 9.89 2.08 7.00
N PRO A 123 9.53 3.36 6.85
CA PRO A 123 8.64 3.80 5.78
C PRO A 123 9.34 3.70 4.41
N SER A 124 8.54 3.54 3.37
CA SER A 124 9.02 3.57 1.99
C SER A 124 9.64 4.91 1.63
N GLU A 125 10.83 4.88 1.04
CA GLU A 125 11.44 6.09 0.48
C GLU A 125 10.70 6.49 -0.80
N LEU A 126 10.16 7.71 -0.80
CA LEU A 126 9.58 8.35 -1.98
C LEU A 126 10.67 8.99 -2.83
N CYS A 127 10.40 9.15 -4.12
CA CYS A 127 11.30 9.80 -5.06
C CYS A 127 11.34 11.33 -4.84
N ASP A 128 12.51 11.95 -4.95
CA ASP A 128 12.66 13.41 -4.72
C ASP A 128 12.48 14.26 -5.99
N ARG A 129 12.42 13.62 -7.17
CA ARG A 129 12.18 14.35 -8.43
C ARG A 129 10.69 14.39 -8.75
N PRO A 130 10.19 15.46 -9.40
CA PRO A 130 8.82 15.50 -9.87
C PRO A 130 8.54 14.36 -10.87
N PRO A 131 7.29 13.86 -10.93
CA PRO A 131 6.86 12.96 -12.00
C PRO A 131 7.07 13.58 -13.37
N ARG A 132 7.12 12.74 -14.40
CA ARG A 132 7.03 13.21 -15.78
C ARG A 132 5.58 13.50 -16.17
N ASN A 133 4.64 12.71 -15.67
CA ASN A 133 3.21 12.81 -15.96
C ASN A 133 2.46 13.48 -14.82
N LYS A 134 1.67 14.51 -15.13
CA LYS A 134 1.00 15.37 -14.15
C LYS A 134 -0.06 14.64 -13.32
N GLU A 135 -0.60 13.57 -13.88
CA GLU A 135 -1.51 12.63 -13.22
C GLU A 135 -0.88 12.02 -11.96
N LEU A 136 0.45 12.02 -11.86
CA LEU A 136 1.20 11.49 -10.71
C LEU A 136 1.76 12.59 -9.82
N GLU A 137 1.56 13.87 -10.15
CA GLU A 137 1.82 14.94 -9.19
C GLU A 137 0.96 14.67 -7.95
N ASP A 138 1.52 14.89 -6.77
CA ASP A 138 0.82 14.62 -5.50
C ASP A 138 -0.40 15.56 -5.27
N ASP A 139 -0.74 16.36 -6.28
CA ASP A 139 -1.74 17.43 -6.28
C ASP A 139 -3.18 16.94 -6.58
N ALA A 140 -3.36 15.66 -6.89
CA ALA A 140 -4.68 15.04 -6.96
C ALA A 140 -4.61 13.59 -6.49
N VAL A 141 -4.94 13.35 -5.22
CA VAL A 141 -5.53 12.07 -4.85
C VAL A 141 -6.89 12.03 -5.56
N PRO A 142 -7.16 11.10 -6.49
CA PRO A 142 -8.55 10.74 -6.74
C PRO A 142 -9.09 10.31 -5.39
N ASN A 143 -10.00 11.11 -4.83
CA ASN A 143 -10.52 10.87 -3.50
C ASN A 143 -11.52 9.72 -3.60
N ASP A 144 -11.06 8.50 -3.89
CA ASP A 144 -11.91 7.33 -4.12
C ASP A 144 -12.67 6.87 -2.86
N ASN A 145 -12.55 7.63 -1.77
CA ASN A 145 -13.40 7.46 -0.61
C ASN A 145 -14.80 8.01 -0.91
N GLU A 146 -15.76 7.12 -1.07
CA GLU A 146 -17.15 7.46 -1.34
C GLU A 146 -17.75 8.42 -0.29
N ALA A 147 -17.38 8.29 0.99
CA ALA A 147 -17.84 9.20 2.04
C ALA A 147 -17.26 10.62 1.92
N PHE A 148 -16.13 10.78 1.20
CA PHE A 148 -15.56 12.09 0.87
C PHE A 148 -16.26 12.73 -0.33
N ASN A 149 -16.58 11.94 -1.36
CA ASN A 149 -17.23 12.43 -2.57
C ASN A 149 -18.72 12.71 -2.37
N ASN A 150 -19.39 11.87 -1.57
CA ASN A 150 -20.82 11.93 -1.32
C ASN A 150 -21.11 12.08 0.19
N PRO A 151 -20.81 13.25 0.78
CA PRO A 151 -20.96 13.45 2.21
C PRO A 151 -22.43 13.57 2.64
N VAL A 152 -22.89 12.67 3.51
CA VAL A 152 -24.20 12.75 4.19
C VAL A 152 -24.32 14.09 4.93
N GLY A 153 -25.44 14.79 4.73
CA GLY A 153 -25.67 16.12 5.29
C GLY A 153 -24.65 17.17 4.85
N GLY A 154 -23.87 16.94 3.80
CA GLY A 154 -22.79 17.82 3.36
C GLY A 154 -21.65 17.95 4.39
N VAL A 155 -21.48 16.97 5.28
CA VAL A 155 -20.41 16.97 6.28
C VAL A 155 -19.14 16.37 5.71
N GLN A 156 -18.17 17.22 5.41
CA GLN A 156 -16.87 16.78 4.90
C GLN A 156 -16.01 16.13 6.00
N MET A 157 -15.34 15.03 5.67
CA MET A 157 -14.30 14.50 6.54
C MET A 157 -13.07 15.41 6.57
N PRO A 158 -12.33 15.47 7.70
CA PRO A 158 -11.06 16.17 7.74
C PRO A 158 -10.02 15.45 6.87
N LEU A 159 -9.09 16.21 6.28
CA LEU A 159 -7.97 15.65 5.53
C LEU A 159 -6.84 15.19 6.47
N ILE A 160 -6.15 14.12 6.10
CA ILE A 160 -4.95 13.66 6.80
C ILE A 160 -3.75 14.47 6.29
N THR A 161 -3.06 15.17 7.19
CA THR A 161 -1.78 15.82 6.87
C THR A 161 -0.64 14.84 7.14
N LYS A 162 0.25 14.66 6.17
CA LYS A 162 1.50 13.91 6.38
C LYS A 162 2.48 14.81 7.13
N LEU A 163 3.02 14.32 8.24
CA LEU A 163 4.06 15.00 9.01
C LEU A 163 5.44 14.45 8.62
N SER A 164 6.49 15.16 9.02
CA SER A 164 7.87 14.71 8.82
C SER A 164 8.09 13.33 9.46
N PRO A 165 8.49 12.30 8.69
CA PRO A 165 8.68 10.96 9.21
C PRO A 165 9.69 10.92 10.36
N GLY A 166 9.33 10.23 11.46
CA GLY A 166 10.21 10.08 12.63
C GLY A 166 10.31 11.32 13.52
N GLY A 167 9.48 12.35 13.29
CA GLY A 167 9.36 13.48 14.20
C GLY A 167 8.72 13.10 15.54
N PRO A 168 8.93 13.91 16.61
CA PRO A 168 8.32 13.66 17.92
C PRO A 168 6.78 13.76 17.89
N GLU A 169 6.24 14.31 16.81
CA GLU A 169 4.81 14.55 16.61
C GLU A 169 4.10 13.40 15.89
N GLY A 170 4.81 12.35 15.47
CA GLY A 170 4.28 11.26 14.65
C GLY A 170 4.35 11.55 13.16
N ASN A 171 3.73 10.67 12.36
CA ASN A 171 3.81 10.68 10.90
C ASN A 171 2.55 11.25 10.23
N PHE A 172 1.43 11.30 10.95
CA PHE A 172 0.13 11.72 10.41
C PHE A 172 -0.64 12.58 11.40
N GLN A 173 -1.38 13.55 10.89
CA GLN A 173 -2.23 14.43 11.69
C GLN A 173 -3.64 14.52 11.09
N VAL A 174 -4.64 14.46 11.97
CA VAL A 174 -6.05 14.69 11.64
C VAL A 174 -6.62 15.68 12.63
N LYS A 175 -6.92 16.89 12.16
CA LYS A 175 -7.19 18.04 13.04
C LYS A 175 -6.09 18.18 14.09
N ASP A 176 -6.41 18.12 15.38
CA ASP A 176 -5.46 18.24 16.49
C ASP A 176 -4.90 16.88 16.98
N SER A 177 -5.31 15.77 16.35
CA SER A 177 -4.88 14.42 16.73
C SER A 177 -3.71 13.95 15.87
N LYS A 178 -2.69 13.39 16.53
CA LYS A 178 -1.43 12.94 15.92
C LYS A 178 -1.28 11.42 16.00
N PHE A 179 -0.79 10.81 14.93
CA PHE A 179 -0.72 9.36 14.76
C PHE A 179 0.61 8.91 14.17
N GLN A 180 1.07 7.75 14.62
CA GLN A 180 2.24 7.08 14.03
C GLN A 180 1.88 6.28 12.77
N GLN A 181 0.66 5.73 12.74
CA GLN A 181 0.19 4.81 11.70
C GLN A 181 -0.94 5.43 10.88
N GLU A 182 -0.88 5.25 9.57
CA GLU A 182 -1.87 5.78 8.62
C GLU A 182 -3.28 5.27 8.94
N GLY A 183 -3.45 3.97 9.17
CA GLY A 183 -4.77 3.39 9.48
C GLY A 183 -5.41 3.98 10.74
N ALA A 184 -4.60 4.40 11.73
CA ALA A 184 -5.13 5.07 12.92
C ALA A 184 -5.59 6.51 12.61
N ALA A 185 -4.83 7.22 11.77
CA ALA A 185 -5.23 8.54 11.26
C ALA A 185 -6.52 8.43 10.42
N HIS A 186 -6.62 7.44 9.55
CA HIS A 186 -7.81 7.20 8.74
C HIS A 186 -9.06 6.90 9.58
N ASN A 187 -8.95 6.01 10.57
CA ASN A 187 -10.05 5.75 11.50
C ASN A 187 -10.50 7.05 12.20
N ARG A 188 -9.55 7.89 12.63
CA ARG A 188 -9.87 9.19 13.22
C ARG A 188 -10.55 10.13 12.22
N GLN A 189 -10.13 10.15 10.96
CA GLN A 189 -10.74 10.93 9.90
C GLN A 189 -12.23 10.58 9.75
N CYS A 190 -12.56 9.28 9.68
CA CYS A 190 -13.94 8.82 9.59
C CYS A 190 -14.75 9.10 10.86
N ASP A 191 -14.18 8.85 12.05
CA ASP A 191 -14.87 9.10 13.31
C ASP A 191 -15.18 10.60 13.50
N VAL A 192 -14.32 11.49 13.02
CA VAL A 192 -14.57 12.93 13.07
C VAL A 192 -15.71 13.35 12.14
N GLN A 193 -15.79 12.76 10.94
CA GLN A 193 -16.92 12.98 10.03
C GLN A 193 -18.24 12.48 10.62
N HIS A 194 -18.22 11.26 11.17
CA HIS A 194 -19.36 10.61 11.81
C HIS A 194 -19.95 11.47 12.94
N ASN A 195 -19.11 11.94 13.86
CA ASN A 195 -19.55 12.82 14.95
C ASN A 195 -20.16 14.13 14.41
N ALA A 196 -19.53 14.76 13.42
CA ALA A 196 -20.04 15.98 12.82
C ALA A 196 -21.38 15.78 12.06
N CYS A 197 -21.59 14.60 11.45
CA CYS A 197 -22.86 14.20 10.85
C CYS A 197 -23.95 14.11 11.92
N PHE A 198 -23.67 13.43 13.03
CA PHE A 198 -24.59 13.35 14.16
C PHE A 198 -24.86 14.71 14.81
N ASP A 199 -23.87 15.60 14.90
CA ASP A 199 -24.06 16.95 15.41
C ASP A 199 -25.08 17.73 14.54
N LYS A 200 -25.01 17.62 13.21
CA LYS A 200 -26.00 18.23 12.31
C LYS A 200 -27.39 17.63 12.49
N PHE A 201 -27.49 16.30 12.58
CA PHE A 201 -28.77 15.64 12.85
C PHE A 201 -29.36 16.11 14.18
N ASN A 202 -28.56 16.12 15.25
CA ASN A 202 -28.99 16.55 16.58
C ASN A 202 -29.36 18.04 16.62
N ALA A 203 -28.74 18.87 15.79
CA ALA A 203 -29.08 20.28 15.62
C ALA A 203 -30.41 20.53 14.89
N GLY A 204 -31.06 19.48 14.38
CA GLY A 204 -32.40 19.57 13.78
C GLY A 204 -32.44 19.37 12.27
N ASP A 205 -31.30 19.07 11.62
CA ASP A 205 -31.32 18.67 10.21
C ASP A 205 -32.04 17.32 10.06
N ARG A 206 -33.00 17.27 9.15
CA ARG A 206 -33.84 16.09 8.87
C ARG A 206 -33.77 15.69 7.40
N SER A 207 -32.84 16.26 6.63
CA SER A 207 -32.59 15.86 5.24
C SER A 207 -31.99 14.45 5.12
N PHE A 208 -31.53 13.89 6.24
CA PHE A 208 -31.01 12.53 6.39
C PHE A 208 -31.43 11.94 7.76
N GLN A 209 -31.26 10.63 7.93
CA GLN A 209 -31.50 9.91 9.17
C GLN A 209 -30.20 9.72 9.95
N GLY A 210 -30.29 9.57 11.28
CA GLY A 210 -29.10 9.28 12.10
C GLY A 210 -28.37 8.00 11.68
N SER A 211 -29.11 6.98 11.20
CA SER A 211 -28.53 5.75 10.65
C SER A 211 -27.65 5.97 9.42
N ASP A 212 -27.91 7.03 8.65
CA ASP A 212 -27.15 7.33 7.44
C ASP A 212 -25.73 7.78 7.79
N CYS A 213 -25.54 8.41 8.96
CA CYS A 213 -24.21 8.72 9.50
C CYS A 213 -23.43 7.44 9.83
N ASP A 214 -24.08 6.45 10.44
CA ASP A 214 -23.45 5.16 10.78
C ASP A 214 -23.03 4.39 9.51
N GLU A 215 -23.90 4.36 8.50
CA GLU A 215 -23.60 3.75 7.21
C GLU A 215 -22.44 4.46 6.52
N GLN A 216 -22.44 5.80 6.50
CA GLN A 216 -21.32 6.57 5.97
C GLN A 216 -20.00 6.27 6.71
N ASN A 217 -20.01 6.08 8.03
CA ASN A 217 -18.79 5.75 8.77
C ASN A 217 -18.21 4.39 8.34
N ASN A 218 -19.08 3.41 8.09
CA ASN A 218 -18.66 2.10 7.57
C ASN A 218 -18.08 2.22 6.15
N VAL A 219 -18.74 3.00 5.28
CA VAL A 219 -18.24 3.29 3.92
C VAL A 219 -16.89 4.00 3.98
N CYS A 220 -16.75 5.01 4.85
CA CYS A 220 -15.52 5.76 5.02
C CYS A 220 -14.35 4.85 5.40
N LYS A 221 -14.53 3.99 6.42
CA LYS A 221 -13.49 3.08 6.94
C LYS A 221 -13.17 1.93 5.99
N ALA A 222 -14.09 1.57 5.10
CA ALA A 222 -13.85 0.60 4.04
C ALA A 222 -13.12 1.20 2.84
N GLY A 223 -13.21 2.53 2.66
CA GLY A 223 -12.54 3.28 1.61
C GLY A 223 -11.09 3.64 1.95
N PRO A 224 -10.36 4.24 0.99
CA PRO A 224 -8.99 4.69 1.23
C PRO A 224 -8.94 5.98 2.08
N PRO A 225 -7.82 6.25 2.77
CA PRO A 225 -7.58 7.54 3.43
C PRO A 225 -7.54 8.70 2.46
N VAL A 226 -8.04 9.86 2.91
CA VAL A 226 -7.98 11.11 2.13
C VAL A 226 -6.96 12.06 2.74
N PHE A 227 -5.97 12.45 1.95
CA PHE A 227 -4.86 13.31 2.39
C PHE A 227 -5.07 14.77 2.00
N ALA A 228 -4.45 15.67 2.76
CA ALA A 228 -4.25 17.04 2.33
C ALA A 228 -3.24 17.04 1.18
N ALA A 229 -3.49 17.87 0.17
CA ALA A 229 -2.49 18.23 -0.85
C ALA A 229 -1.31 18.98 -0.20
#